data_AF-A0A2Z4WEJ8-F1
#
_entry.id   AF-A0A2Z4WEJ8-F1
#
_cell.length_a   1.000
_cell.length_b   1.000
_cell.length_c   1.000
_cell.angle_alpha   90.00
_cell.angle_beta   90.00
_cell.angle_gamma   90.00
#
_symmetry.space_group_name_H-M   'P 1'
#
loop_
_entity.id
_entity.type
_entity.pdbx_description
1 polymer ?
#
loop_
_entity_poly.entity_id
_entity_poly.type
_entity_poly.pdbx_seq_one_letter_code
_entity_poly.pdbx_strand_id
1 'polypeptide(L)'
;MKKNTGQTLQIAAVFIGTVVGAGLASGQEITQFFTTYGFKSFIGIFICLLIYVGICPIISEISIKYNLNSYDQLISLVSPGYLGKFTDLMTASFLVCSSAIILAGSGALLHQYFKIPKYIGLILMTIISICTLLKNTKGLVIINSFIVPSLIIVILFIFSLYITFFSKEININTLLALKPCKPQLISGQWLISSILYGGFNILCCCGVLVPLSKENSNKCVMKNGIILGSIGLTIVCAIINLMLSLNIPGIFNYDIPLLYIAKPFGLVVQGILLCIIWCEMFSTEVSNIYSVSKALEQKYKLNYNIGVFLVMAIAIPISQIGFKNLIRFLYPGFGIVSSIFIIQCVFFYKKMNC
;
A
#
# COMPACT_ATOMS: atom_id res chain seq x y z
N MET A 1 25.54 -14.43 9.98
CA MET A 1 24.32 -14.04 10.75
C MET A 1 23.94 -12.57 10.56
N LYS A 2 24.81 -11.57 10.84
CA LYS A 2 24.49 -10.13 10.66
C LYS A 2 24.02 -9.71 9.25
N LYS A 3 24.61 -10.29 8.19
CA LYS A 3 24.25 -9.99 6.78
C LYS A 3 22.80 -10.38 6.45
N ASN A 4 22.31 -11.50 7.00
CA ASN A 4 20.95 -11.98 6.75
C ASN A 4 19.92 -11.13 7.50
N THR A 5 20.25 -10.63 8.70
CA THR A 5 19.34 -9.75 9.46
C THR A 5 19.09 -8.42 8.76
N GLY A 6 20.15 -7.80 8.21
CA GLY A 6 20.00 -6.56 7.44
C GLY A 6 19.13 -6.72 6.19
N GLN A 7 19.29 -7.83 5.47
CA GLN A 7 18.46 -8.15 4.30
C GLN A 7 16.99 -8.39 4.68
N THR A 8 16.73 -9.12 5.77
CA THR A 8 15.37 -9.32 6.29
C THR A 8 14.68 -7.99 6.59
N LEU A 9 15.39 -7.03 7.20
CA LEU A 9 14.86 -5.69 7.49
C LEU A 9 14.59 -4.88 6.22
N GLN A 10 15.46 -4.96 5.22
CA GLN A 10 15.25 -4.31 3.92
C GLN A 10 14.01 -4.87 3.21
N ILE A 11 13.83 -6.19 3.21
CA ILE A 11 12.64 -6.83 2.63
C ILE A 11 11.38 -6.42 3.40
N ALA A 12 11.44 -6.37 4.73
CA ALA A 12 10.33 -5.90 5.54
C ALA A 12 9.96 -4.45 5.22
N ALA A 13 10.95 -3.57 5.09
CA ALA A 13 10.74 -2.17 4.72
C ALA A 13 10.15 -2.04 3.31
N VAL A 14 10.65 -2.78 2.32
CA VAL A 14 10.06 -2.78 0.97
C VAL A 14 8.63 -3.29 0.99
N PHE A 15 8.35 -4.38 1.70
CA PHE A 15 7.00 -4.92 1.83
C PHE A 15 6.03 -3.90 2.44
N ILE A 16 6.40 -3.27 3.56
CA ILE A 16 5.59 -2.22 4.19
C ILE A 16 5.38 -1.06 3.21
N GLY A 17 6.44 -0.55 2.59
CA GLY A 17 6.37 0.61 1.68
C GLY A 17 5.51 0.36 0.45
N THR A 18 5.46 -0.89 -0.02
CA THR A 18 4.58 -1.28 -1.14
C THR A 18 3.10 -1.41 -0.75
N VAL A 19 2.79 -1.57 0.53
CA VAL A 19 1.42 -1.80 1.01
C VAL A 19 0.82 -0.57 1.69
N VAL A 20 1.61 0.22 2.42
CA VAL A 20 1.14 1.43 3.13
C VAL A 20 0.63 2.46 2.13
N GLY A 21 1.54 2.95 1.30
CA GLY A 21 1.32 4.09 0.42
C GLY A 21 0.59 5.29 1.03
N ALA A 22 0.11 6.16 0.15
CA ALA A 22 -0.52 7.42 0.54
C ALA A 22 -1.83 7.23 1.31
N GLY A 23 -2.60 6.20 0.97
CA GLY A 23 -3.94 5.97 1.50
C GLY A 23 -3.93 5.54 2.97
N LEU A 24 -3.01 4.64 3.36
CA LEU A 24 -2.81 4.27 4.75
C LEU A 24 -2.12 5.40 5.53
N ALA A 25 -1.07 6.01 4.97
CA ALA A 25 -0.32 7.08 5.63
C ALA A 25 -1.14 8.36 5.90
N SER A 26 -2.16 8.63 5.08
CA SER A 26 -3.12 9.73 5.31
C SER A 26 -4.24 9.37 6.30
N GLY A 27 -4.45 8.07 6.54
CA GLY A 27 -5.57 7.53 7.33
C GLY A 27 -6.87 7.35 6.55
N GLN A 28 -6.91 7.66 5.25
CA GLN A 28 -8.11 7.54 4.43
C GLN A 28 -8.54 6.10 4.23
N GLU A 29 -7.61 5.22 3.83
CA GLU A 29 -7.93 3.81 3.64
C GLU A 29 -8.36 3.17 4.95
N ILE A 30 -7.67 3.47 6.05
CA ILE A 30 -8.00 2.92 7.37
C ILE A 30 -9.39 3.36 7.81
N THR A 31 -9.74 4.63 7.56
CA THR A 31 -11.07 5.17 7.83
C THR A 31 -12.14 4.37 7.07
N GLN A 32 -11.95 4.18 5.77
CA GLN A 32 -12.92 3.56 4.88
C GLN A 32 -13.07 2.04 5.11
N PHE A 33 -11.96 1.33 5.28
CA PHE A 33 -11.95 -0.14 5.35
C PHE A 33 -12.10 -0.70 6.76
N PHE A 34 -11.76 0.06 7.81
CA PHE A 34 -11.72 -0.43 9.19
C PHE A 34 -12.46 0.47 10.18
N THR A 35 -12.03 1.73 10.36
CA THR A 35 -12.47 2.59 11.48
C THR A 35 -14.00 2.74 11.57
N THR A 36 -14.69 2.80 10.43
CA THR A 36 -16.17 2.91 10.38
C THR A 36 -16.91 1.73 11.03
N TYR A 37 -16.24 0.61 11.29
CA TYR A 37 -16.82 -0.59 11.91
C TYR A 37 -16.64 -0.68 13.43
N GLY A 38 -16.16 0.38 14.10
CA GLY A 38 -15.99 0.41 15.56
C GLY A 38 -14.94 -0.60 16.05
N PHE A 39 -15.15 -1.26 17.19
CA PHE A 39 -14.16 -2.21 17.75
C PHE A 39 -13.77 -3.37 16.78
N LYS A 40 -14.69 -3.79 15.91
CA LYS A 40 -14.42 -4.85 14.92
C LYS A 40 -13.35 -4.47 13.89
N SER A 41 -13.02 -3.19 13.78
CA SER A 41 -11.91 -2.68 12.96
C SER A 41 -10.57 -3.35 13.30
N PHE A 42 -10.25 -3.52 14.59
CA PHE A 42 -9.01 -4.13 15.05
C PHE A 42 -8.92 -5.62 14.67
N ILE A 43 -10.05 -6.33 14.76
CA ILE A 43 -10.13 -7.73 14.30
C ILE A 43 -9.91 -7.79 12.79
N GLY A 44 -10.51 -6.87 12.03
CA GLY A 44 -10.29 -6.76 10.59
C GLY A 44 -8.83 -6.53 10.18
N ILE A 45 -8.14 -5.64 10.90
CA ILE A 45 -6.70 -5.37 10.71
C ILE A 45 -5.87 -6.63 11.02
N PHE A 46 -6.22 -7.37 12.07
CA PHE A 46 -5.58 -8.65 12.39
C PHE A 46 -5.84 -9.73 11.33
N ILE A 47 -7.02 -9.75 10.70
CA ILE A 47 -7.30 -10.65 9.56
C ILE A 47 -6.38 -10.34 8.38
N CYS A 48 -6.10 -9.06 8.11
CA CYS A 48 -5.15 -8.67 7.07
C CYS A 48 -3.73 -9.20 7.37
N LEU A 49 -3.29 -9.17 8.65
CA LEU A 49 -2.02 -9.79 9.05
C LEU A 49 -1.97 -11.27 8.66
N LEU A 50 -3.02 -12.04 9.00
CA LEU A 50 -3.09 -13.47 8.69
C LEU A 50 -3.06 -13.71 7.18
N ILE A 51 -3.77 -12.89 6.41
CA ILE A 51 -3.78 -12.93 4.95
C ILE A 51 -2.37 -12.68 4.39
N TYR A 52 -1.67 -11.63 4.84
CA TYR A 52 -0.33 -11.32 4.35
C TYR A 52 0.70 -12.38 4.73
N VAL A 53 0.70 -12.85 5.98
CA VAL A 53 1.60 -13.90 6.46
C VAL A 53 1.32 -15.25 5.79
N GLY A 54 0.05 -15.52 5.44
CA GLY A 54 -0.33 -16.75 4.74
C GLY A 54 0.03 -16.75 3.26
N ILE A 55 -0.23 -15.64 2.56
CA ILE A 55 -0.22 -15.61 1.08
C ILE A 55 1.08 -15.04 0.49
N CYS A 56 1.64 -13.98 1.07
CA CYS A 56 2.83 -13.35 0.50
C CYS A 56 4.06 -14.29 0.50
N PRO A 57 4.31 -15.12 1.53
CA PRO A 57 5.38 -16.12 1.47
C PRO A 57 5.15 -17.19 0.39
N ILE A 58 3.89 -17.59 0.17
CA ILE A 58 3.53 -18.53 -0.92
C ILE A 58 3.90 -17.92 -2.27
N ILE A 59 3.50 -16.68 -2.52
CA ILE A 59 3.84 -15.95 -3.75
C ILE A 59 5.34 -15.84 -3.93
N SER A 60 6.06 -15.50 -2.86
CA SER A 60 7.53 -15.41 -2.89
C SER A 60 8.17 -16.76 -3.24
N GLU A 61 7.67 -17.86 -2.69
CA GLU A 61 8.23 -19.19 -2.97
C GLU A 61 7.96 -19.66 -4.40
N ILE A 62 6.75 -19.43 -4.92
CA ILE A 62 6.43 -19.68 -6.34
C ILE A 62 7.37 -18.86 -7.23
N SER A 63 7.57 -17.58 -6.90
CA SER A 63 8.43 -16.68 -7.67
C SER A 63 9.89 -17.13 -7.71
N ILE A 64 10.42 -17.59 -6.58
CA ILE A 64 11.78 -18.16 -6.50
C ILE A 64 11.87 -19.48 -7.28
N LYS A 65 10.91 -20.40 -7.10
CA LYS A 65 10.94 -21.73 -7.74
C LYS A 65 10.88 -21.65 -9.26
N TYR A 66 10.06 -20.75 -9.79
CA TYR A 66 9.84 -20.60 -11.24
C TYR A 66 10.61 -19.42 -11.86
N ASN A 67 11.51 -18.76 -11.11
CA ASN A 67 12.33 -17.64 -11.59
C ASN A 67 11.52 -16.48 -12.21
N LEU A 68 10.40 -16.12 -11.60
CA LEU A 68 9.46 -15.12 -12.11
C LEU A 68 10.00 -13.69 -11.92
N ASN A 69 9.92 -12.87 -12.96
CA ASN A 69 10.45 -11.50 -12.99
C ASN A 69 9.40 -10.41 -12.74
N SER A 70 8.12 -10.74 -12.84
CA SER A 70 7.03 -9.76 -12.89
C SER A 70 5.70 -10.39 -12.47
N TYR A 71 4.76 -9.55 -12.03
CA TYR A 71 3.47 -10.02 -11.55
C TYR A 71 2.63 -10.71 -12.65
N ASP A 72 2.76 -10.30 -13.92
CA ASP A 72 2.00 -10.90 -15.03
C ASP A 72 2.43 -12.35 -15.29
N GLN A 73 3.72 -12.67 -15.08
CA GLN A 73 4.21 -14.04 -15.14
C GLN A 73 3.65 -14.90 -14.01
N LEU A 74 3.56 -14.35 -12.80
CA LEU A 74 2.89 -15.02 -11.67
C LEU A 74 1.41 -15.27 -11.98
N ILE A 75 0.69 -14.26 -12.45
CA ILE A 75 -0.73 -14.38 -12.78
C ILE A 75 -0.94 -15.43 -13.87
N SER A 76 -0.12 -15.40 -14.93
CA SER A 76 -0.22 -16.33 -16.05
C SER A 76 0.11 -17.77 -15.66
N LEU A 77 1.05 -17.96 -14.73
CA LEU A 77 1.42 -19.27 -14.20
C LEU A 77 0.32 -19.86 -13.30
N VAL A 78 -0.20 -19.06 -12.37
CA VAL A 78 -1.17 -19.51 -11.36
C VAL A 78 -2.59 -19.62 -11.93
N SER A 79 -2.93 -18.75 -12.87
CA SER A 79 -4.28 -18.59 -13.43
C SER A 79 -4.26 -18.58 -14.96
N PRO A 80 -3.91 -19.70 -15.62
CA PRO A 80 -3.85 -19.73 -17.08
C PRO A 80 -5.22 -19.50 -17.72
N GLY A 81 -5.25 -18.90 -18.92
CA GLY A 81 -6.46 -18.70 -19.70
C GLY A 81 -7.09 -17.31 -19.53
N TYR A 82 -8.42 -17.22 -19.71
CA TYR A 82 -9.14 -15.94 -19.74
C TYR A 82 -9.14 -15.21 -18.39
N LEU A 83 -9.25 -15.94 -17.28
CA LEU A 83 -9.25 -15.35 -15.94
C LEU A 83 -7.92 -14.67 -15.61
N GLY A 84 -6.77 -15.31 -15.87
CA GLY A 84 -5.47 -14.66 -15.66
C GLY A 84 -5.25 -13.46 -16.56
N LYS A 85 -5.63 -13.53 -17.84
CA LYS A 85 -5.54 -12.37 -18.75
C LYS A 85 -6.37 -11.19 -18.24
N PHE A 86 -7.56 -11.45 -17.72
CA PHE A 86 -8.41 -10.43 -17.13
C PHE A 86 -7.81 -9.85 -15.85
N THR A 87 -7.32 -10.69 -14.93
CA THR A 87 -6.63 -10.27 -13.71
C THR A 87 -5.39 -9.43 -14.01
N ASP A 88 -4.57 -9.84 -14.98
CA ASP A 88 -3.38 -9.10 -15.44
C ASP A 88 -3.77 -7.72 -15.98
N LEU A 89 -4.74 -7.65 -16.88
CA LEU A 89 -5.20 -6.37 -17.46
C LEU A 89 -5.78 -5.44 -16.38
N MET A 90 -6.59 -5.98 -15.46
CA MET A 90 -7.12 -5.21 -14.33
C MET A 90 -6.01 -4.72 -13.40
N THR A 91 -4.98 -5.53 -13.14
CA THR A 91 -3.80 -5.15 -12.35
C THR A 91 -3.01 -4.04 -13.01
N ALA A 92 -2.68 -4.19 -14.30
CA ALA A 92 -1.97 -3.15 -15.05
C ALA A 92 -2.77 -1.83 -15.04
N SER A 93 -4.06 -1.89 -15.36
CA SER A 93 -4.93 -0.70 -15.40
C SER A 93 -5.04 -0.04 -14.03
N PHE A 94 -5.18 -0.84 -12.96
CA PHE A 94 -5.25 -0.33 -11.59
C PHE A 94 -3.96 0.39 -11.20
N LEU A 95 -2.79 -0.20 -11.46
CA LEU A 95 -1.49 0.39 -11.11
C LEU A 95 -1.24 1.69 -11.88
N VAL A 96 -1.57 1.76 -13.17
CA VAL A 96 -1.45 2.99 -13.98
C VAL A 96 -2.39 4.08 -13.47
N CYS A 97 -3.64 3.73 -13.18
CA CYS A 97 -4.60 4.67 -12.60
C CYS A 97 -4.19 5.13 -11.20
N SER A 98 -3.70 4.23 -10.35
CA SER A 98 -3.17 4.56 -9.03
C SER A 98 -2.01 5.55 -9.14
N SER A 99 -1.12 5.37 -10.13
CA SER A 99 -0.08 6.35 -10.40
C SER A 99 -0.60 7.72 -10.83
N ALA A 100 -1.58 7.74 -11.74
CA ALA A 100 -2.23 8.99 -12.14
C ALA A 100 -2.87 9.73 -10.94
N ILE A 101 -3.50 9.00 -10.02
CA ILE A 101 -4.08 9.53 -8.78
C ILE A 101 -2.98 10.16 -7.90
N ILE A 102 -1.82 9.51 -7.77
CA ILE A 102 -0.71 10.00 -6.97
C ILE A 102 -0.09 11.26 -7.57
N LEU A 103 0.14 11.30 -8.89
CA LEU A 103 0.65 12.48 -9.59
C LEU A 103 -0.26 13.71 -9.38
N ALA A 104 -1.58 13.51 -9.52
CA ALA A 104 -2.57 14.56 -9.26
C ALA A 104 -2.58 14.98 -7.78
N GLY A 105 -2.54 14.00 -6.88
CA GLY A 105 -2.56 14.20 -5.44
C GLY A 105 -1.33 14.96 -4.95
N SER A 106 -0.14 14.67 -5.48
CA SER A 106 1.11 15.38 -5.15
C SER A 106 0.98 16.87 -5.44
N GLY A 107 0.49 17.22 -6.63
CA GLY A 107 0.25 18.61 -7.01
C GLY A 107 -0.78 19.31 -6.13
N ALA A 108 -1.89 18.62 -5.81
CA ALA A 108 -2.93 19.15 -4.94
C ALA A 108 -2.43 19.38 -3.50
N LEU A 109 -1.67 18.43 -2.95
CA LEU A 109 -1.14 18.47 -1.60
C LEU A 109 -0.14 19.62 -1.43
N LEU A 110 0.82 19.79 -2.34
CA LEU A 110 1.75 20.92 -2.27
C LEU A 110 1.04 22.27 -2.46
N HIS A 111 0.03 22.33 -3.32
CA HIS A 111 -0.76 23.54 -3.52
C HIS A 111 -1.57 23.93 -2.27
N GLN A 112 -2.19 22.96 -1.61
CA GLN A 112 -3.02 23.21 -0.43
C GLN A 112 -2.21 23.82 0.72
N TYR A 113 -1.01 23.29 0.96
CA TYR A 113 -0.19 23.64 2.14
C TYR A 113 0.84 24.74 1.87
N PHE A 114 1.48 24.75 0.70
CA PHE A 114 2.52 25.72 0.37
C PHE A 114 2.04 26.80 -0.62
N LYS A 115 0.79 26.72 -1.11
CA LYS A 115 0.23 27.62 -2.15
C LYS A 115 1.00 27.61 -3.48
N ILE A 116 1.84 26.60 -3.69
CA ILE A 116 2.61 26.40 -4.92
C ILE A 116 1.68 25.91 -6.04
N PRO A 117 1.85 26.33 -7.31
CA PRO A 117 1.06 25.80 -8.43
C PRO A 117 1.08 24.27 -8.54
N LYS A 118 -0.09 23.65 -8.80
CA LYS A 118 -0.26 22.18 -8.82
C LYS A 118 0.68 21.47 -9.81
N TYR A 119 0.94 22.08 -10.97
CA TYR A 119 1.80 21.49 -11.98
C TYR A 119 3.25 21.29 -11.49
N ILE A 120 3.72 22.12 -10.55
CA ILE A 120 5.07 21.99 -9.98
C ILE A 120 5.18 20.70 -9.16
N GLY A 121 4.16 20.39 -8.35
CA GLY A 121 4.15 19.15 -7.56
C GLY A 121 4.01 17.89 -8.42
N LEU A 122 3.31 17.99 -9.55
CA LEU A 122 3.27 16.93 -10.56
C LEU A 122 4.66 16.73 -11.18
N ILE A 123 5.27 17.78 -11.73
CA ILE A 123 6.59 17.71 -12.39
C ILE A 123 7.65 17.21 -11.40
N LEU A 124 7.64 17.71 -10.17
CA LEU A 124 8.56 17.27 -9.14
C LEU A 124 8.44 15.76 -8.89
N MET A 125 7.22 15.27 -8.63
CA MET A 125 6.95 13.86 -8.39
C MET A 125 7.37 12.98 -9.58
N THR A 126 7.06 13.42 -10.80
CA THR A 126 7.46 12.74 -12.04
C THR A 126 8.98 12.62 -12.13
N ILE A 127 9.73 13.72 -11.99
CA ILE A 127 11.19 13.72 -12.14
C ILE A 127 11.85 12.81 -11.12
N ILE A 128 11.51 12.94 -9.83
CA ILE A 128 12.12 12.12 -8.78
C ILE A 128 11.78 10.63 -8.93
N SER A 129 10.59 10.32 -9.45
CA SER A 129 10.15 8.94 -9.71
C SER A 129 10.98 8.33 -10.84
N ILE A 130 11.17 9.04 -11.96
CA ILE A 130 12.04 8.58 -13.06
C ILE A 130 13.45 8.32 -12.55
N CYS A 131 14.06 9.28 -11.85
CA CYS A 131 15.43 9.15 -11.34
C CYS A 131 15.60 7.90 -10.47
N THR A 132 14.57 7.53 -9.72
CA THR A 132 14.58 6.33 -8.87
C THR A 132 14.33 5.07 -9.68
N LEU A 133 13.37 5.09 -10.61
CA LEU A 133 13.01 3.97 -11.47
C LEU A 133 14.16 3.52 -12.37
N LEU A 134 15.02 4.45 -12.81
CA LEU A 134 16.23 4.14 -13.59
C LEU A 134 17.22 3.24 -12.82
N LYS A 135 17.11 3.17 -11.48
CA LYS A 135 17.90 2.25 -10.64
C LYS A 135 17.24 0.88 -10.46
N ASN A 136 16.12 0.60 -11.13
CA ASN A 136 15.39 -0.67 -11.08
C ASN A 136 15.00 -1.05 -9.64
N THR A 137 14.94 -2.35 -9.32
CA THR A 137 14.73 -2.89 -7.96
C THR A 137 15.57 -2.23 -6.87
N LYS A 138 16.85 -1.91 -7.14
CA LYS A 138 17.72 -1.24 -6.16
C LYS A 138 17.17 0.13 -5.75
N GLY A 139 16.57 0.86 -6.69
CA GLY A 139 15.91 2.14 -6.42
C GLY A 139 14.81 1.99 -5.37
N LEU A 140 13.91 1.02 -5.58
CA LEU A 140 12.81 0.69 -4.65
C LEU A 140 13.31 0.31 -3.26
N VAL A 141 14.33 -0.55 -3.19
CA VAL A 141 14.91 -0.99 -1.91
C VAL A 141 15.49 0.18 -1.14
N ILE A 142 16.24 1.07 -1.81
CA ILE A 142 16.86 2.23 -1.17
C ILE A 142 15.80 3.20 -0.62
N ILE A 143 14.80 3.56 -1.43
CA ILE A 143 13.79 4.53 -0.99
C ILE A 143 12.96 3.97 0.17
N ASN A 144 12.49 2.72 0.08
CA ASN A 144 11.64 2.14 1.11
C ASN A 144 12.40 1.86 2.40
N SER A 145 13.70 1.56 2.30
CA SER A 145 14.57 1.42 3.49
C SER A 145 14.73 2.71 4.27
N PHE A 146 14.42 3.88 3.68
CA PHE A 146 14.47 5.17 4.36
C PHE A 146 13.06 5.70 4.72
N ILE A 147 12.13 5.67 3.76
CA ILE A 147 10.80 6.24 3.90
C ILE A 147 9.98 5.49 4.96
N VAL A 148 10.01 4.16 4.94
CA VAL A 148 9.19 3.35 5.86
C VAL A 148 9.61 3.50 7.32
N PRO A 149 10.90 3.38 7.69
CA PRO A 149 11.30 3.66 9.07
C PRO A 149 10.93 5.07 9.51
N SER A 150 11.06 6.06 8.62
CA SER A 150 10.67 7.44 8.89
C SER A 150 9.16 7.57 9.14
N LEU A 151 8.32 6.88 8.35
CA LEU A 151 6.88 6.79 8.59
C LEU A 151 6.56 6.21 9.96
N ILE A 152 7.16 5.06 10.30
CA ILE A 152 6.92 4.40 11.59
C ILE A 152 7.28 5.35 12.73
N ILE A 153 8.43 6.03 12.65
CA ILE A 153 8.87 7.00 13.67
C ILE A 153 7.88 8.15 13.79
N VAL A 154 7.45 8.74 12.67
CA VAL A 154 6.50 9.88 12.69
C VAL A 154 5.15 9.46 13.27
N ILE A 155 4.62 8.29 12.89
CA ILE A 155 3.35 7.78 13.42
C ILE A 155 3.46 7.48 14.92
N LEU A 156 4.55 6.84 15.36
CA LEU A 156 4.80 6.58 16.79
C LEU A 156 4.95 7.88 17.58
N PHE A 157 5.61 8.89 17.01
CA PHE A 157 5.77 10.20 17.64
C PHE A 157 4.42 10.90 17.81
N ILE A 158 3.60 10.96 16.76
CA ILE A 158 2.25 11.53 16.83
C ILE A 158 1.39 10.76 17.83
N PHE A 159 1.47 9.43 17.82
CA PHE A 159 0.75 8.59 18.77
C PHE A 159 1.19 8.84 20.21
N SER A 160 2.49 8.99 20.47
CA SER A 160 3.01 9.34 21.79
C SER A 160 2.48 10.69 22.26
N LEU A 161 2.50 11.72 21.41
CA LEU A 161 1.90 13.01 21.74
C LEU A 161 0.41 12.87 22.04
N TYR A 162 -0.30 12.11 21.21
CA TYR A 162 -1.73 11.88 21.38
C TYR A 162 -2.03 11.22 22.73
N ILE A 163 -1.30 10.19 23.13
CA ILE A 163 -1.43 9.56 24.44
C ILE A 163 -1.10 10.55 25.56
N THR A 164 -0.03 11.34 25.45
CA THR A 164 0.35 12.31 26.49
C THR A 164 -0.73 13.37 26.73
N PHE A 165 -1.31 13.94 25.67
CA PHE A 165 -2.29 15.02 25.79
C PHE A 165 -3.73 14.54 25.99
N PHE A 166 -4.08 13.33 25.52
CA PHE A 166 -5.45 12.80 25.55
C PHE A 166 -5.61 11.49 26.35
N SER A 167 -4.61 11.11 27.17
CA SER A 167 -4.60 9.85 27.97
C SER A 167 -5.86 9.62 28.79
N LYS A 168 -6.50 10.68 29.30
CA LYS A 168 -7.70 10.58 30.15
C LYS A 168 -8.91 9.95 29.43
N GLU A 169 -8.91 9.93 28.09
CA GLU A 169 -10.01 9.41 27.27
C GLU A 169 -9.78 7.97 26.78
N ILE A 170 -8.59 7.41 27.00
CA ILE A 170 -8.18 6.12 26.46
C ILE A 170 -8.23 5.05 27.56
N ASN A 171 -9.33 4.30 27.60
CA ASN A 171 -9.49 3.14 28.46
C ASN A 171 -9.96 1.94 27.60
N ILE A 172 -9.70 0.72 28.04
CA ILE A 172 -10.23 -0.50 27.41
C ILE A 172 -11.76 -0.41 27.27
N ASN A 173 -12.44 0.19 28.25
CA ASN A 173 -13.88 0.40 28.20
C ASN A 173 -14.31 1.37 27.09
N THR A 174 -13.52 2.41 26.79
CA THR A 174 -13.83 3.33 25.67
C THR A 174 -13.57 2.66 24.32
N LEU A 175 -12.56 1.79 24.24
CA LEU A 175 -12.30 0.95 23.06
C LEU A 175 -13.43 -0.05 22.78
N LEU A 176 -13.90 -0.77 23.80
CA LEU A 176 -15.00 -1.73 23.66
C LEU A 176 -16.34 -1.05 23.36
N ALA A 177 -16.50 0.21 23.77
CA ALA A 177 -17.68 1.02 23.50
C ALA A 177 -17.69 1.67 22.10
N LEU A 178 -16.64 1.50 21.28
CA LEU A 178 -16.58 2.04 19.92
C LEU A 178 -17.69 1.44 19.04
N LYS A 179 -18.72 2.24 18.79
CA LYS A 179 -19.85 1.87 17.93
C LYS A 179 -19.50 2.05 16.45
N PRO A 180 -20.04 1.21 15.56
CA PRO A 180 -19.92 1.45 14.13
C PRO A 180 -20.66 2.73 13.73
N CYS A 181 -20.09 3.51 12.82
CA CYS A 181 -20.63 4.82 12.39
C CYS A 181 -21.07 4.82 10.92
N LYS A 182 -21.21 3.64 10.31
CA LYS A 182 -21.64 3.51 8.91
C LYS A 182 -23.16 3.68 8.81
N PRO A 183 -23.68 4.52 7.90
CA PRO A 183 -25.12 4.80 7.81
C PRO A 183 -25.99 3.57 7.47
N GLN A 184 -25.41 2.55 6.81
CA GLN A 184 -26.04 1.25 6.58
C GLN A 184 -25.10 0.13 7.05
N LEU A 185 -25.41 -0.45 8.21
CA LEU A 185 -24.65 -1.56 8.80
C LEU A 185 -25.23 -2.88 8.34
N ILE A 186 -24.57 -3.52 7.38
CA ILE A 186 -24.87 -4.91 7.03
C ILE A 186 -24.05 -5.81 7.95
N SER A 187 -24.71 -6.78 8.60
CA SER A 187 -24.03 -7.76 9.45
C SER A 187 -22.91 -8.47 8.67
N GLY A 188 -21.72 -8.59 9.26
CA GLY A 188 -20.57 -9.24 8.63
C GLY A 188 -19.82 -8.41 7.58
N GLN A 189 -20.30 -7.20 7.21
CA GLN A 189 -19.64 -6.38 6.18
C GLN A 189 -18.19 -5.99 6.54
N TRP A 190 -17.88 -5.83 7.82
CA TRP A 190 -16.52 -5.56 8.31
C TRP A 190 -15.52 -6.67 7.90
N LEU A 191 -15.97 -7.93 7.88
CA LEU A 191 -15.15 -9.07 7.49
C LEU A 191 -14.86 -9.04 5.99
N ILE A 192 -15.89 -8.80 5.18
CA ILE A 192 -15.76 -8.65 3.73
C ILE A 192 -14.82 -7.49 3.40
N SER A 193 -14.99 -6.34 4.08
CA SER A 193 -14.11 -5.17 3.95
C SER A 193 -12.65 -5.51 4.21
N SER A 194 -12.39 -6.31 5.25
CA SER A 194 -11.04 -6.73 5.63
C SER A 194 -10.42 -7.69 4.60
N ILE A 195 -11.21 -8.65 4.10
CA ILE A 195 -10.77 -9.58 3.06
C ILE A 195 -10.47 -8.83 1.75
N LEU A 196 -11.35 -7.90 1.36
CA LEU A 196 -11.14 -7.08 0.16
C LEU A 196 -9.90 -6.20 0.29
N TYR A 197 -9.64 -5.60 1.46
CA TYR A 197 -8.45 -4.79 1.70
C TYR A 197 -7.16 -5.63 1.67
N GLY A 198 -7.15 -6.77 2.37
CA GLY A 198 -6.02 -7.70 2.33
C GLY A 198 -5.79 -8.24 0.91
N GLY A 199 -6.86 -8.52 0.18
CA GLY A 199 -6.81 -8.99 -1.20
C GLY A 199 -6.19 -7.99 -2.14
N PHE A 200 -6.77 -6.79 -2.13
CA PHE A 200 -6.32 -5.62 -2.86
C PHE A 200 -4.81 -5.39 -2.69
N ASN A 201 -4.33 -5.39 -1.45
CA ASN A 201 -2.93 -5.13 -1.13
C ASN A 201 -1.98 -6.23 -1.59
N ILE A 202 -2.39 -7.51 -1.51
CA ILE A 202 -1.57 -8.61 -2.03
C ILE A 202 -1.36 -8.45 -3.53
N LEU A 203 -2.42 -8.18 -4.29
CA LEU A 203 -2.30 -8.08 -5.75
C LEU A 203 -1.45 -6.87 -6.14
N CYS A 204 -1.56 -5.74 -5.43
CA CYS A 204 -0.69 -4.59 -5.63
C CYS A 204 0.77 -4.91 -5.29
N CYS A 205 1.03 -5.53 -4.12
CA CYS A 205 2.39 -5.80 -3.68
C CYS A 205 3.09 -6.86 -4.54
N CYS A 206 2.37 -7.74 -5.26
CA CYS A 206 2.94 -8.70 -6.21
C CYS A 206 3.84 -8.02 -7.25
N GLY A 207 3.51 -6.78 -7.64
CA GLY A 207 4.28 -6.02 -8.63
C GLY A 207 5.74 -5.82 -8.26
N VAL A 208 6.04 -5.65 -6.97
CA VAL A 208 7.39 -5.52 -6.43
C VAL A 208 7.88 -6.83 -5.81
N LEU A 209 7.00 -7.53 -5.08
CA LEU A 209 7.36 -8.74 -4.33
C LEU A 209 7.89 -9.84 -5.24
N VAL A 210 7.28 -10.08 -6.41
CA VAL A 210 7.71 -11.14 -7.34
C VAL A 210 9.15 -10.92 -7.83
N PRO A 211 9.50 -9.77 -8.44
CA PRO A 211 10.88 -9.48 -8.81
C PRO A 211 11.84 -9.48 -7.61
N LEU A 212 11.43 -8.93 -6.46
CA LEU A 212 12.26 -8.89 -5.25
C LEU A 212 12.59 -10.31 -4.74
N SER A 213 11.62 -11.21 -4.78
CA SER A 213 11.79 -12.63 -4.44
C SER A 213 12.79 -13.31 -5.36
N LYS A 214 12.76 -13.03 -6.67
CA LYS A 214 13.72 -13.62 -7.60
C LYS A 214 15.15 -13.14 -7.34
N GLU A 215 15.34 -11.84 -7.08
CA GLU A 215 16.66 -11.30 -6.75
C GLU A 215 17.21 -11.86 -5.43
N ASN A 216 16.31 -12.22 -4.49
CA ASN A 216 16.65 -12.79 -3.20
C ASN A 216 16.24 -14.27 -3.13
N SER A 217 17.08 -15.14 -3.70
CA SER A 217 16.82 -16.59 -3.77
C SER A 217 16.75 -17.32 -2.42
N ASN A 218 17.10 -16.65 -1.31
CA ASN A 218 17.00 -17.24 0.03
C ASN A 218 15.56 -17.17 0.56
N LYS A 219 14.83 -18.29 0.43
CA LYS A 219 13.45 -18.45 0.89
C LYS A 219 13.23 -18.06 2.36
N CYS A 220 14.15 -18.42 3.25
CA CYS A 220 14.01 -18.12 4.69
C CYS A 220 14.11 -16.62 4.96
N VAL A 221 15.03 -15.92 4.29
CA VAL A 221 15.19 -14.47 4.43
C VAL A 221 13.97 -13.73 3.87
N MET A 222 13.47 -14.14 2.70
CA MET A 222 12.23 -13.59 2.14
C MET A 222 11.03 -13.80 3.06
N LYS A 223 10.80 -15.04 3.52
CA LYS A 223 9.69 -15.36 4.42
C LYS A 223 9.76 -14.54 5.71
N ASN A 224 10.92 -14.47 6.36
CA ASN A 224 11.07 -13.71 7.59
C ASN A 224 10.88 -12.21 7.37
N GLY A 225 11.35 -11.67 6.24
CA GLY A 225 11.17 -10.26 5.90
C GLY A 225 9.70 -9.91 5.67
N ILE A 226 8.96 -10.76 4.94
CA ILE A 226 7.52 -10.60 4.72
C ILE A 226 6.74 -10.69 6.04
N ILE A 227 7.05 -11.65 6.90
CA ILE A 227 6.38 -11.81 8.20
C ILE A 227 6.63 -10.57 9.08
N LEU A 228 7.90 -10.15 9.18
CA LEU A 228 8.28 -8.97 9.97
C LEU A 228 7.61 -7.70 9.42
N GLY A 229 7.61 -7.53 8.09
CA GLY A 229 6.94 -6.43 7.41
C GLY A 229 5.44 -6.42 7.66
N SER A 230 4.79 -7.58 7.59
CA SER A 230 3.35 -7.74 7.86
C SER A 230 3.02 -7.35 9.30
N ILE A 231 3.80 -7.81 10.29
CA ILE A 231 3.61 -7.44 11.70
C ILE A 231 3.78 -5.93 11.89
N GLY A 232 4.85 -5.34 11.33
CA GLY A 232 5.11 -3.91 11.41
C GLY A 232 3.98 -3.07 10.82
N LEU A 233 3.52 -3.45 9.62
CA LEU A 233 2.36 -2.84 8.95
C LEU A 233 1.10 -2.89 9.82
N THR A 234 0.80 -4.05 10.42
CA THR A 234 -0.37 -4.25 11.27
C THR A 234 -0.30 -3.35 12.52
N ILE A 235 0.86 -3.21 13.14
CA ILE A 235 1.06 -2.32 14.30
C ILE A 235 0.79 -0.86 13.92
N VAL A 236 1.40 -0.39 12.82
CA VAL A 236 1.18 0.99 12.33
C VAL A 236 -0.29 1.23 12.01
N CYS A 237 -0.93 0.28 11.31
CA CYS A 237 -2.34 0.33 10.95
C CYS A 237 -3.25 0.37 12.20
N ALA A 238 -2.97 -0.46 13.22
CA ALA A 238 -3.73 -0.47 14.46
C ALA A 238 -3.60 0.84 15.25
N ILE A 239 -2.40 1.44 15.29
CA ILE A 239 -2.16 2.75 15.93
C ILE A 239 -2.93 3.85 15.20
N ILE A 240 -2.85 3.89 13.88
CA ILE A 240 -3.61 4.86 13.05
C ILE A 240 -5.10 4.67 13.29
N ASN A 241 -5.61 3.43 13.23
CA ASN A 241 -7.02 3.14 13.45
C ASN A 241 -7.51 3.55 14.84
N LEU A 242 -6.68 3.38 15.88
CA LEU A 242 -6.98 3.81 17.23
C LEU A 242 -7.16 5.33 17.30
N MET A 243 -6.18 6.10 16.82
CA MET A 243 -6.26 7.56 16.79
C MET A 243 -7.48 8.04 16.00
N LEU A 244 -7.75 7.44 14.84
CA LEU A 244 -8.92 7.77 14.02
C LEU A 244 -10.24 7.48 14.74
N SER A 245 -10.35 6.31 15.38
CA SER A 245 -11.57 5.88 16.07
C SER A 245 -11.95 6.81 17.22
N LEU A 246 -10.96 7.34 17.94
CA LEU A 246 -11.15 8.26 19.06
C LEU A 246 -11.54 9.68 18.61
N ASN A 247 -11.32 10.02 17.35
CA ASN A 247 -11.59 11.36 16.79
C ASN A 247 -12.85 11.39 15.88
N ILE A 248 -13.68 10.35 15.92
CA ILE A 248 -15.00 10.32 15.27
C ILE A 248 -15.97 11.28 15.99
N PRO A 249 -16.85 12.01 15.27
CA PRO A 249 -17.03 12.03 13.82
C PRO A 249 -16.14 13.03 13.07
N GLY A 250 -15.29 13.79 13.78
CA GLY A 250 -14.51 14.89 13.21
C GLY A 250 -13.65 14.48 12.00
N ILE A 251 -13.11 13.26 12.00
CA ILE A 251 -12.27 12.74 10.90
C ILE A 251 -12.98 12.71 9.53
N PHE A 252 -14.32 12.58 9.49
CA PHE A 252 -15.07 12.45 8.22
C PHE A 252 -15.17 13.77 7.45
N ASN A 253 -14.85 14.89 8.09
CA ASN A 253 -14.88 16.21 7.47
C ASN A 253 -13.58 16.58 6.74
N TYR A 254 -12.59 15.68 6.72
CA TYR A 254 -11.25 15.96 6.20
C TYR A 254 -10.80 14.91 5.17
N ASP A 255 -10.22 15.38 4.07
CA ASP A 255 -9.62 14.51 3.05
C ASP A 255 -8.33 13.84 3.52
N ILE A 256 -7.66 14.36 4.56
CA ILE A 256 -6.49 13.73 5.19
C ILE A 256 -6.74 13.64 6.71
N PRO A 257 -7.40 12.56 7.18
CA PRO A 257 -7.81 12.41 8.57
C PRO A 257 -6.67 12.54 9.58
N LEU A 258 -5.49 11.99 9.30
CA LEU A 258 -4.37 12.07 10.25
C LEU A 258 -3.83 13.50 10.42
N LEU A 259 -3.95 14.37 9.41
CA LEU A 259 -3.56 15.79 9.56
C LEU A 259 -4.53 16.53 10.49
N TYR A 260 -5.82 16.15 10.51
CA TYR A 260 -6.75 16.64 11.51
C TYR A 260 -6.35 16.22 12.92
N ILE A 261 -5.93 14.96 13.11
CA ILE A 261 -5.44 14.46 14.41
C ILE A 261 -4.17 15.18 14.85
N ALA A 262 -3.26 15.46 13.91
CA ALA A 262 -2.02 16.17 14.21
C ALA A 262 -2.23 17.68 14.47
N LYS A 263 -3.42 18.21 14.15
CA LYS A 263 -3.69 19.66 14.21
C LYS A 263 -3.42 20.31 15.58
N PRO A 264 -3.84 19.71 16.71
CA PRO A 264 -3.61 20.29 18.04
C PRO A 264 -2.13 20.37 18.44
N PHE A 265 -1.23 19.59 17.82
CA PHE A 265 0.19 19.57 18.16
C PHE A 265 1.02 20.64 17.41
N GLY A 266 0.35 21.57 16.71
CA GLY A 266 0.97 22.70 16.04
C GLY A 266 1.35 22.43 14.59
N LEU A 267 1.80 23.49 13.90
CA LEU A 267 2.09 23.47 12.47
C LEU A 267 3.31 22.62 12.11
N VAL A 268 4.30 22.53 13.01
CA VAL A 268 5.51 21.73 12.78
C VAL A 268 5.19 20.25 12.66
N VAL A 269 4.37 19.70 13.58
CA VAL A 269 3.97 18.28 13.56
C VAL A 269 3.13 17.97 12.32
N GLN A 270 2.20 18.86 11.96
CA GLN A 270 1.45 18.74 10.72
C GLN A 270 2.36 18.75 9.48
N GLY A 271 3.37 19.63 9.44
CA GLY A 271 4.34 19.71 8.35
C GLY A 271 5.18 18.44 8.21
N ILE A 272 5.60 17.85 9.33
CA ILE A 272 6.32 16.56 9.34
C ILE A 272 5.42 15.44 8.81
N LEU A 273 4.16 15.37 9.26
CA LEU A 273 3.20 14.39 8.78
C LEU A 273 2.90 14.57 7.29
N LEU A 274 2.75 15.81 6.83
CA LEU A 274 2.55 16.13 5.42
C LEU A 274 3.72 15.66 4.56
N CYS A 275 4.95 15.92 5.02
CA CYS A 275 6.18 15.51 4.34
C CYS A 275 6.25 13.99 4.21
N ILE A 276 5.95 13.25 5.29
CA ILE A 276 6.02 11.78 5.24
C ILE A 276 4.90 11.17 4.39
N ILE A 277 3.69 11.76 4.38
CA ILE A 277 2.62 11.35 3.46
C ILE A 277 3.07 11.57 2.01
N TRP A 278 3.70 12.70 1.70
CA TRP A 278 4.21 12.97 0.35
C TRP A 278 5.34 11.99 -0.05
N CYS A 279 6.23 11.63 0.88
CA CYS A 279 7.22 10.58 0.66
C CYS A 279 6.58 9.20 0.42
N GLU A 280 5.50 8.85 1.12
CA GLU A 280 4.77 7.59 0.90
C GLU A 280 3.95 7.60 -0.42
N MET A 281 3.48 8.77 -0.86
CA MET A 281 2.96 8.94 -2.21
C MET A 281 4.04 8.61 -3.23
N PHE A 282 5.24 9.15 -3.04
CA PHE A 282 6.38 8.89 -3.92
C PHE A 282 6.80 7.41 -3.93
N SER A 283 6.90 6.74 -2.78
CA SER A 283 7.26 5.30 -2.73
C SER A 283 6.27 4.43 -3.51
N THR A 284 4.99 4.75 -3.41
CA THR A 284 3.91 4.06 -4.13
C THR A 284 3.98 4.32 -5.62
N GLU A 285 4.24 5.57 -6.02
CA GLU A 285 4.37 5.95 -7.44
C GLU A 285 5.47 5.15 -8.13
N VAL A 286 6.65 5.09 -7.48
CA VAL A 286 7.77 4.29 -7.97
C VAL A 286 7.38 2.81 -8.03
N SER A 287 6.71 2.27 -7.01
CA SER A 287 6.28 0.86 -6.98
C SER A 287 5.31 0.51 -8.11
N ASN A 288 4.32 1.37 -8.36
CA ASN A 288 3.31 1.16 -9.40
C ASN A 288 3.91 1.20 -10.81
N ILE A 289 4.65 2.27 -11.14
CA ILE A 289 5.27 2.40 -12.46
C ILE A 289 6.28 1.28 -12.69
N TYR A 290 7.10 0.96 -11.68
CA TYR A 290 8.04 -0.15 -11.74
C TYR A 290 7.34 -1.46 -12.10
N SER A 291 6.25 -1.77 -11.42
CA SER A 291 5.51 -3.04 -11.56
C SER A 291 4.98 -3.22 -12.98
N VAL A 292 4.33 -2.19 -13.53
CA VAL A 292 3.80 -2.23 -14.90
C VAL A 292 4.93 -2.25 -15.92
N SER A 293 6.00 -1.48 -15.69
CA SER A 293 7.16 -1.45 -16.60
C SER A 293 7.86 -2.80 -16.67
N LYS A 294 7.96 -3.52 -15.54
CA LYS A 294 8.46 -4.90 -15.51
C LYS A 294 7.54 -5.88 -16.22
N ALA A 295 6.22 -5.74 -16.07
CA ALA A 295 5.28 -6.56 -16.83
C ALA A 295 5.40 -6.32 -18.34
N LEU A 296 5.52 -5.06 -18.77
CA LEU A 296 5.73 -4.71 -20.18
C LEU A 296 7.06 -5.28 -20.72
N GLU A 297 8.14 -5.23 -19.93
CA GLU A 297 9.43 -5.82 -20.27
C GLU A 297 9.31 -7.33 -20.50
N GLN A 298 8.63 -8.06 -19.61
CA GLN A 298 8.52 -9.51 -19.73
C GLN A 298 7.52 -9.95 -20.81
N LYS A 299 6.36 -9.30 -20.91
CA LYS A 299 5.27 -9.69 -21.80
C LYS A 299 5.52 -9.29 -23.26
N TYR A 300 6.10 -8.12 -23.49
CA TYR A 300 6.30 -7.56 -24.83
C TYR A 300 7.78 -7.43 -25.23
N LYS A 301 8.72 -7.90 -24.38
CA LYS A 301 10.18 -7.77 -24.60
C LYS A 301 10.63 -6.31 -24.80
N LEU A 302 9.87 -5.36 -24.26
CA LEU A 302 10.20 -3.94 -24.31
C LEU A 302 11.35 -3.65 -23.34
N ASN A 303 12.21 -2.69 -23.67
CA ASN A 303 13.21 -2.23 -22.71
C ASN A 303 12.50 -1.61 -21.50
N TYR A 304 12.86 -2.04 -20.28
CA TYR A 304 12.26 -1.55 -19.03
C TYR A 304 12.21 -0.01 -18.94
N ASN A 305 13.28 0.69 -19.35
CA ASN A 305 13.32 2.15 -19.31
C ASN A 305 12.27 2.78 -20.24
N ILE A 306 12.07 2.19 -21.43
CA ILE A 306 11.02 2.61 -22.36
C ILE A 306 9.63 2.37 -21.73
N GLY A 307 9.46 1.23 -21.05
CA GLY A 307 8.26 0.94 -20.26
C GLY A 307 7.94 2.02 -19.23
N VAL A 308 8.95 2.48 -18.47
CA VAL A 308 8.80 3.56 -17.48
C VAL A 308 8.29 4.84 -18.12
N PHE A 309 8.90 5.27 -19.23
CA PHE A 309 8.47 6.48 -19.95
C PHE A 309 7.06 6.34 -20.52
N LEU A 310 6.71 5.17 -21.08
CA LEU A 310 5.37 4.90 -21.61
C LEU A 310 4.30 4.96 -20.51
N VAL A 311 4.54 4.29 -19.38
CA VAL A 311 3.57 4.25 -18.27
C VAL A 311 3.32 5.65 -17.71
N MET A 312 4.37 6.45 -17.50
CA MET A 312 4.20 7.85 -17.10
C MET A 312 3.49 8.71 -18.15
N ALA A 313 3.85 8.55 -19.43
CA ALA A 313 3.22 9.31 -20.52
C ALA A 313 1.71 9.05 -20.58
N ILE A 314 1.27 7.86 -20.16
CA ILE A 314 -0.15 7.51 -19.99
C ILE A 314 -0.72 8.05 -18.66
N ALA A 315 0.02 7.95 -17.55
CA ALA A 315 -0.46 8.37 -16.23
C ALA A 315 -0.68 9.89 -16.11
N ILE A 316 0.19 10.72 -16.71
CA ILE A 316 0.11 12.19 -16.66
C ILE A 316 -1.19 12.77 -17.23
N PRO A 317 -1.66 12.39 -18.44
CA PRO A 317 -2.95 12.88 -18.94
C PRO A 317 -4.13 12.35 -18.12
N ILE A 318 -4.06 11.10 -17.64
CA ILE A 318 -5.11 10.52 -16.79
C ILE A 318 -5.19 11.28 -15.45
N SER A 319 -4.08 11.80 -14.94
CA SER A 319 -4.05 12.54 -13.67
C SER A 319 -4.93 13.80 -13.71
N GLN A 320 -5.29 14.30 -14.89
CA GLN A 320 -6.16 15.48 -15.06
C GLN A 320 -7.65 15.17 -14.83
N ILE A 321 -8.06 13.88 -14.82
CA ILE A 321 -9.47 13.45 -14.67
C ILE A 321 -9.98 13.60 -13.22
N GLY A 322 -9.06 13.79 -12.27
CA GLY A 322 -9.36 14.14 -10.88
C GLY A 322 -9.46 12.93 -9.93
N PHE A 323 -8.81 13.06 -8.76
CA PHE A 323 -8.63 12.04 -7.72
C PHE A 323 -9.91 11.26 -7.33
N LYS A 324 -11.01 11.97 -7.05
CA LYS A 324 -12.25 11.39 -6.48
C LYS A 324 -13.01 10.47 -7.44
N ASN A 325 -12.95 10.74 -8.75
CA ASN A 325 -13.65 9.95 -9.76
C ASN A 325 -12.97 8.60 -10.01
N LEU A 326 -11.63 8.56 -9.97
CA LEU A 326 -10.88 7.33 -10.22
C LEU A 326 -11.06 6.31 -9.08
N ILE A 327 -11.01 6.73 -7.82
CA ILE A 327 -11.10 5.82 -6.66
C ILE A 327 -12.48 5.12 -6.60
N ARG A 328 -13.56 5.86 -6.86
CA ARG A 328 -14.94 5.35 -6.75
C ARG A 328 -15.22 4.16 -7.68
N PHE A 329 -14.61 4.12 -8.85
CA PHE A 329 -14.81 3.06 -9.84
C PHE A 329 -13.83 1.89 -9.69
N LEU A 330 -12.58 2.14 -9.31
CA LEU A 330 -11.51 1.15 -9.41
C LEU A 330 -11.45 0.19 -8.22
N TYR A 331 -11.63 0.69 -7.00
CA TYR A 331 -11.36 -0.08 -5.78
C TYR A 331 -12.32 -1.29 -5.55
N PRO A 332 -13.65 -1.15 -5.73
CA PRO A 332 -14.56 -2.27 -5.46
C PRO A 332 -14.37 -3.47 -6.39
N GLY A 333 -14.16 -3.22 -7.69
CA GLY A 333 -13.93 -4.29 -8.67
C GLY A 333 -12.58 -5.00 -8.44
N PHE A 334 -11.55 -4.23 -8.10
CA PHE A 334 -10.21 -4.76 -7.86
C PHE A 334 -10.14 -5.68 -6.63
N GLY A 335 -10.87 -5.35 -5.56
CA GLY A 335 -10.93 -6.19 -4.35
C GLY A 335 -11.49 -7.60 -4.63
N ILE A 336 -12.46 -7.73 -5.53
CA ILE A 336 -13.04 -9.03 -5.89
C ILE A 336 -12.06 -9.86 -6.73
N VAL A 337 -11.49 -9.24 -7.76
CA VAL A 337 -10.50 -9.89 -8.65
C VAL A 337 -9.30 -10.40 -7.85
N SER A 338 -8.79 -9.57 -6.94
CA SER A 338 -7.67 -9.94 -6.06
C SER A 338 -8.01 -11.09 -5.12
N SER A 339 -9.23 -11.13 -4.56
CA SER A 339 -9.67 -12.25 -3.71
C SER A 339 -9.69 -13.58 -4.48
N ILE A 340 -10.16 -13.57 -5.73
CA ILE A 340 -10.15 -14.76 -6.59
C ILE A 340 -8.71 -15.21 -6.87
N PHE A 341 -7.81 -14.27 -7.17
CA PHE A 341 -6.41 -14.57 -7.44
C PHE A 341 -5.68 -15.20 -6.25
N ILE A 342 -5.97 -14.73 -5.03
CA ILE A 342 -5.40 -15.30 -3.80
C ILE A 342 -5.79 -16.77 -3.64
N ILE A 343 -7.06 -17.09 -3.85
CA ILE A 343 -7.55 -18.47 -3.77
C ILE A 343 -6.82 -19.35 -4.79
N GLN A 344 -6.61 -18.86 -6.00
CA GLN A 344 -5.85 -19.56 -7.04
C GLN A 344 -4.39 -19.79 -6.64
N CYS A 345 -3.73 -18.82 -6.01
CA CYS A 345 -2.37 -18.97 -5.49
C CYS A 345 -2.27 -20.11 -4.46
N VAL A 346 -3.23 -20.21 -3.54
CA VAL A 346 -3.26 -21.27 -2.52
C VAL A 346 -3.45 -22.65 -3.17
N PHE A 347 -4.38 -22.79 -4.12
CA PHE A 347 -4.60 -24.05 -4.82
C PHE A 347 -3.37 -24.47 -5.64
N PHE A 348 -2.77 -23.54 -6.37
CA PHE A 348 -1.56 -23.79 -7.14
C PHE A 348 -0.40 -24.24 -6.24
N TYR A 349 -0.20 -23.57 -5.10
CA TYR A 349 0.85 -23.92 -4.15
C TYR A 349 0.67 -25.31 -3.54
N LYS A 350 -0.57 -25.70 -3.21
CA LYS A 350 -0.87 -27.07 -2.75
C LYS A 350 -0.50 -28.09 -3.83
N LYS A 351 -0.94 -27.88 -5.07
CA LYS A 351 -0.63 -28.76 -6.20
C LYS A 351 0.88 -28.87 -6.49
N MET A 352 1.64 -27.80 -6.24
CA MET A 352 3.08 -27.76 -6.44
C MET A 352 3.89 -28.60 -5.42
N ASN A 353 3.31 -28.85 -4.24
CA ASN A 353 3.94 -29.54 -3.11
C ASN A 353 3.34 -30.94 -2.82
N CYS A 354 2.25 -31.30 -3.51
CA CYS A 354 1.81 -32.68 -3.70
C CYS A 354 2.64 -33.31 -4.82
#